data_AF-A0A9D1H6Q5-F1
#
_entry.id   AF-A0A9D1H6Q5-F1
#
_cell.length_a   1.000
_cell.length_b   1.000
_cell.length_c   1.000
_cell.angle_alpha   90.00
_cell.angle_beta   90.00
_cell.angle_gamma   90.00
#
_symmetry.space_group_name_H-M   'P 1'
#
loop_
_entity.id
_entity.type
_entity.pdbx_description
1 polymer ?
#
loop_
_entity_poly.entity_id
_entity_poly.type
_entity_poly.pdbx_seq_one_letter_code
_entity_poly.pdbx_strand_id
1 'polypeptide(L)'
;MTESYTSERIDSCLMADRPEDLPENTCDNLYIMQESTVYDSGRWEIDPVDFDAACRLIAENGRQLDGIGTLAEKSVHAALKIACEPGAVREAQIGGFIADAVGEHGIIEIQTRGFGKMKDKLTAFLEVAPVTVVWPCCEILWLRSIDPDTGESISRRKSPKRQRPVDVFAELYPIRGLIAHPNFHLKVVSLEAEQIRLKLGKDSAVQLKRRKRRWPAKFEKLDKIPVRMLGQISVDDIDGWRLLSGIPAELMPENFTAKQLAELLGISDSTARMMLACLGELEITQKVGKQGNAYIYKMLNIP
;
A
#
# COMPACT_ATOMS: atom_id res chain seq x y z
N MET A 1 14.39 25.79 33.05
CA MET A 1 13.06 25.57 33.63
C MET A 1 12.50 24.33 32.95
N THR A 2 12.88 23.20 33.52
CA THR A 2 12.80 21.84 32.99
C THR A 2 12.68 20.97 34.22
N GLU A 3 11.49 20.46 34.51
CA GLU A 3 11.19 19.50 35.59
C GLU A 3 9.76 18.99 35.33
N SER A 4 9.61 17.71 34.96
CA SER A 4 9.33 16.57 35.85
C SER A 4 7.83 16.28 35.98
N TYR A 5 7.29 15.45 35.08
CA TYR A 5 5.98 14.82 35.23
C TYR A 5 6.06 13.34 34.82
N THR A 6 6.89 12.59 35.54
CA THR A 6 6.97 11.12 35.49
C THR A 6 7.22 10.63 36.92
N SER A 7 6.18 10.37 37.72
CA SER A 7 6.34 9.60 38.97
C SER A 7 5.08 9.09 39.70
N GLU A 8 3.82 9.40 39.34
CA GLU A 8 2.70 9.18 40.31
C GLU A 8 1.51 8.30 39.88
N ARG A 9 1.69 7.34 38.96
CA ARG A 9 0.63 6.32 38.73
C ARG A 9 1.15 4.89 38.53
N ILE A 10 2.22 4.54 39.23
CA ILE A 10 2.58 3.16 39.55
C ILE A 10 2.40 3.04 41.07
N ASP A 11 1.23 2.59 41.51
CA ASP A 11 0.99 1.90 42.79
C ASP A 11 -0.51 1.66 43.04
N SER A 12 -1.11 0.80 42.20
CA SER A 12 -2.28 0.01 42.62
C SER A 12 -2.31 -1.37 41.92
N CYS A 13 -1.15 -2.03 41.84
CA CYS A 13 -1.16 -3.49 41.73
C CYS A 13 -1.91 -4.08 42.94
N LEU A 14 -2.43 -5.30 42.80
CA LEU A 14 -2.84 -6.22 43.88
C LEU A 14 -4.27 -6.01 44.42
N MET A 15 -5.25 -6.74 43.88
CA MET A 15 -6.27 -7.48 44.63
C MET A 15 -7.07 -8.40 43.68
N ALA A 16 -6.50 -9.53 43.26
CA ALA A 16 -7.25 -10.72 42.81
C ALA A 16 -6.29 -11.94 42.73
N ASP A 17 -6.41 -12.84 43.71
CA ASP A 17 -5.56 -14.02 43.92
C ASP A 17 -6.21 -15.30 43.36
N ARG A 18 -6.05 -15.60 42.06
CA ARG A 18 -5.77 -16.94 41.47
C ARG A 18 -6.30 -17.13 40.03
N PRO A 19 -5.65 -17.99 39.20
CA PRO A 19 -5.87 -18.10 37.75
C PRO A 19 -6.92 -19.15 37.32
N GLU A 20 -7.80 -19.60 38.23
CA GLU A 20 -8.61 -20.82 38.05
C GLU A 20 -10.11 -20.55 37.76
N ASP A 21 -10.54 -19.28 37.71
CA ASP A 21 -11.96 -18.89 37.61
C ASP A 21 -12.44 -18.46 36.21
N LEU A 22 -11.72 -18.80 35.12
CA LEU A 22 -12.20 -18.54 33.76
C LEU A 22 -12.66 -19.84 33.07
N PRO A 23 -13.91 -19.90 32.57
CA PRO A 23 -14.48 -21.13 32.04
C PRO A 23 -13.82 -21.59 30.73
N GLU A 24 -13.59 -22.90 30.64
CA GLU A 24 -13.00 -23.62 29.51
C GLU A 24 -14.00 -23.86 28.35
N ASN A 25 -13.44 -23.88 27.12
CA ASN A 25 -13.94 -24.43 25.85
C ASN A 25 -15.05 -23.60 25.14
N THR A 26 -15.00 -23.30 23.83
CA THR A 26 -14.40 -24.03 22.70
C THR A 26 -14.33 -23.11 21.46
N CYS A 27 -13.19 -23.14 20.76
CA CYS A 27 -12.96 -22.91 19.32
C CYS A 27 -13.81 -21.88 18.55
N ASP A 28 -13.22 -20.72 18.23
CA ASP A 28 -13.24 -20.11 16.89
C ASP A 28 -12.12 -19.06 16.78
N ASN A 29 -10.90 -19.54 16.58
CA ASN A 29 -9.70 -18.73 16.41
C ASN A 29 -9.58 -18.20 14.98
N LEU A 30 -9.95 -16.95 14.74
CA LEU A 30 -9.22 -16.08 13.80
C LEU A 30 -9.54 -14.59 13.93
N TYR A 31 -9.70 -14.03 15.13
CA TYR A 31 -9.72 -12.58 15.34
C TYR A 31 -9.34 -12.30 16.80
N ILE A 32 -8.04 -12.12 17.07
CA ILE A 32 -7.59 -11.46 18.29
C ILE A 32 -6.90 -10.18 17.84
N MET A 33 -7.69 -9.12 17.88
CA MET A 33 -7.21 -7.77 18.19
C MET A 33 -6.63 -7.85 19.60
N GLN A 34 -5.31 -7.82 19.73
CA GLN A 34 -4.66 -7.56 21.01
C GLN A 34 -3.75 -6.33 20.85
N GLU A 35 -4.23 -5.29 21.52
CA GLU A 35 -3.47 -4.39 22.39
C GLU A 35 -2.22 -3.74 21.79
N SER A 36 -2.36 -2.42 21.66
CA SER A 36 -1.34 -1.40 21.48
C SER A 36 0.01 -1.72 22.15
N THR A 37 0.89 -2.37 21.41
CA THR A 37 2.32 -2.10 21.51
C THR A 37 2.62 -1.03 20.48
N VAL A 38 2.63 0.23 20.93
CA VAL A 38 3.16 1.34 20.15
C VAL A 38 4.67 1.11 20.04
N TYR A 39 5.09 0.51 18.93
CA TYR A 39 6.47 0.61 18.48
C TYR A 39 6.64 2.00 17.88
N ASP A 40 7.17 2.93 18.67
CA ASP A 40 7.57 4.25 18.23
C ASP A 40 8.78 4.13 17.28
N SER A 41 8.51 4.02 15.98
CA SER A 41 9.52 4.19 14.93
C SER A 41 9.68 5.68 14.51
N GLY A 42 8.96 6.61 15.15
CA GLY A 42 9.06 8.05 14.90
C GLY A 42 8.59 8.54 13.53
N ARG A 43 7.82 7.76 12.75
CA ARG A 43 7.34 8.20 11.41
C ARG A 43 5.82 8.22 11.35
N TRP A 44 5.31 9.44 11.34
CA TRP A 44 3.92 9.88 11.18
C TRP A 44 2.93 8.89 10.55
N GLU A 45 1.69 8.98 11.02
CA GLU A 45 0.54 8.28 10.47
C GLU A 45 -0.32 9.22 9.62
N ILE A 46 -0.96 8.69 8.57
CA ILE A 46 -2.03 9.43 7.92
C ILE A 46 -3.26 9.27 8.79
N ASP A 47 -3.76 10.37 9.36
CA ASP A 47 -5.00 10.35 10.13
C ASP A 47 -6.18 9.97 9.19
N PRO A 48 -6.94 8.91 9.49
CA PRO A 48 -8.11 8.54 8.72
C PRO A 48 -9.14 9.69 8.57
N VAL A 49 -9.26 10.56 9.57
CA VAL A 49 -10.16 11.72 9.55
C VAL A 49 -9.70 12.73 8.50
N ASP A 50 -8.41 13.03 8.45
CA ASP A 50 -7.81 13.94 7.47
C ASP A 50 -7.92 13.35 6.06
N PHE A 51 -7.67 12.04 5.92
CA PHE A 51 -7.83 11.35 4.64
C PHE A 51 -9.29 11.34 4.15
N ASP A 52 -10.25 11.09 5.04
CA ASP A 52 -11.67 11.12 4.70
C ASP A 52 -12.13 12.54 4.36
N ALA A 53 -11.57 13.57 5.00
CA ALA A 53 -11.79 14.97 4.64
C ALA A 53 -11.22 15.28 3.24
N ALA A 54 -10.01 14.81 2.93
CA ALA A 54 -9.43 14.92 1.60
C ALA A 54 -10.28 14.20 0.53
N CYS A 55 -10.82 13.02 0.84
CA CYS A 55 -11.73 12.29 -0.05
C CYS A 55 -12.98 13.10 -0.38
N ARG A 56 -13.60 13.74 0.63
CA ARG A 56 -14.77 14.62 0.44
C ARG A 56 -14.44 15.81 -0.46
N LEU A 57 -13.34 16.49 -0.19
CA LEU A 57 -12.88 17.63 -0.99
C LEU A 57 -12.67 17.24 -2.46
N ILE A 58 -12.01 16.12 -2.71
CA ILE A 58 -11.79 15.60 -4.07
C ILE A 58 -13.10 15.21 -4.75
N ALA A 59 -14.04 14.57 -4.02
CA ALA A 59 -15.33 14.19 -4.57
C ALA A 59 -16.22 15.42 -4.90
N GLU A 60 -16.15 16.49 -4.12
CA GLU A 60 -16.87 17.75 -4.36
C GLU A 60 -16.29 18.50 -5.56
N ASN A 61 -14.97 18.63 -5.63
CA ASN A 61 -14.28 19.26 -6.76
C ASN A 61 -14.48 18.49 -8.08
N GLY A 62 -14.52 17.15 -8.00
CA GLY A 62 -14.83 16.28 -9.14
C GLY A 62 -16.29 16.35 -9.61
N ARG A 63 -17.21 16.89 -8.81
CA ARG A 63 -18.63 17.11 -9.18
C ARG A 63 -18.87 18.50 -9.78
N GLN A 64 -18.05 19.50 -9.46
CA GLN A 64 -18.17 20.86 -10.01
C GLN A 64 -17.56 21.01 -11.41
N LEU A 65 -16.69 20.08 -11.81
CA LEU A 65 -16.14 20.00 -13.15
C LEU A 65 -16.97 18.96 -13.93
N ASP A 66 -17.73 19.41 -14.95
CA ASP A 66 -18.40 18.59 -15.98
C ASP A 66 -17.39 17.81 -16.87
N GLY A 67 -16.28 17.37 -16.30
CA GLY A 67 -15.16 16.72 -16.97
C GLY A 67 -14.37 15.85 -16.01
N ILE A 68 -14.95 14.73 -15.56
CA ILE A 68 -14.17 13.64 -14.93
C ILE A 68 -13.19 13.12 -15.99
N GLY A 69 -11.98 13.67 -16.01
CA GLY A 69 -10.99 13.45 -17.06
C GLY A 69 -10.05 14.63 -17.34
N THR A 70 -10.32 15.83 -16.80
CA THR A 70 -9.49 17.04 -17.01
C THR A 70 -8.43 17.28 -15.93
N LEU A 71 -8.49 16.58 -14.79
CA LEU A 71 -7.42 16.63 -13.80
C LEU A 71 -6.16 15.93 -14.34
N ALA A 72 -5.05 16.68 -14.41
CA ALA A 72 -3.74 16.15 -14.79
C ALA A 72 -3.25 15.09 -13.78
N GLU A 73 -3.53 15.32 -12.50
CA GLU A 73 -3.27 14.41 -11.38
C GLU A 73 -4.50 13.54 -11.08
N LYS A 74 -4.29 12.29 -10.62
CA LYS A 74 -5.40 11.35 -10.37
C LYS A 74 -5.95 11.53 -8.95
N SER A 75 -7.26 11.38 -8.77
CA SER A 75 -7.94 11.66 -7.49
C SER A 75 -7.37 10.92 -6.27
N VAL A 76 -6.98 9.65 -6.40
CA VAL A 76 -6.32 8.92 -5.29
C VAL A 76 -4.98 9.57 -4.90
N HIS A 77 -4.19 10.00 -5.88
CA HIS A 77 -2.91 10.63 -5.63
C HIS A 77 -3.13 11.98 -4.95
N ALA A 78 -4.02 12.82 -5.49
CA ALA A 78 -4.36 14.12 -4.91
C ALA A 78 -4.89 14.03 -3.46
N ALA A 79 -5.78 13.07 -3.16
CA ALA A 79 -6.29 12.89 -1.80
C ALA A 79 -5.19 12.49 -0.81
N LEU A 80 -4.31 11.56 -1.20
CA LEU A 80 -3.15 11.21 -0.39
C LEU A 80 -2.20 12.40 -0.23
N LYS A 81 -1.98 13.18 -1.30
CA LYS A 81 -1.10 14.36 -1.27
C LYS A 81 -1.62 15.41 -0.30
N ILE A 82 -2.94 15.58 -0.17
CA ILE A 82 -3.54 16.47 0.81
C ILE A 82 -3.35 15.93 2.23
N ALA A 83 -3.65 14.64 2.44
CA ALA A 83 -3.69 14.02 3.76
C ALA A 83 -2.31 13.66 4.34
N CYS A 84 -1.29 13.46 3.50
CA CYS A 84 0.04 13.12 3.96
C CYS A 84 0.69 14.34 4.62
N GLU A 85 1.00 14.24 5.91
CA GLU A 85 1.76 15.22 6.68
C GLU A 85 1.26 16.67 6.55
N PRO A 86 0.30 17.10 7.40
CA PRO A 86 -0.18 18.47 7.43
C PRO A 86 0.97 19.47 7.60
N GLY A 87 1.04 20.47 6.70
CA GLY A 87 2.10 21.49 6.73
C GLY A 87 3.31 21.21 5.83
N ALA A 88 3.39 20.04 5.20
CA ALA A 88 4.43 19.75 4.23
C ALA A 88 4.35 20.65 2.98
N VAL A 89 5.52 21.03 2.47
CA VAL A 89 5.67 21.80 1.23
C VAL A 89 5.40 20.87 0.05
N ARG A 90 4.38 21.17 -0.75
CA ARG A 90 4.00 20.37 -1.92
C ARG A 90 4.82 20.76 -3.15
N GLU A 91 5.08 19.80 -4.03
CA GLU A 91 5.75 20.04 -5.32
C GLU A 91 7.13 20.71 -5.18
N ALA A 92 7.89 20.31 -4.16
CA ALA A 92 9.19 20.88 -3.88
C ALA A 92 10.25 20.44 -4.91
N GLN A 93 10.96 21.38 -5.50
CA GLN A 93 12.09 21.09 -6.40
C GLN A 93 13.31 20.65 -5.57
N ILE A 94 13.84 19.46 -5.86
CA ILE A 94 15.04 18.90 -5.23
C ILE A 94 15.96 18.40 -6.35
N GLY A 95 17.08 19.10 -6.55
CA GLY A 95 17.96 18.86 -7.69
C GLY A 95 17.20 18.99 -9.00
N GLY A 96 17.23 17.93 -9.84
CA GLY A 96 16.53 17.88 -11.13
C GLY A 96 15.09 17.36 -11.06
N PHE A 97 14.55 17.03 -9.89
CA PHE A 97 13.24 16.40 -9.72
C PHE A 97 12.30 17.22 -8.83
N ILE A 98 11.00 16.97 -8.97
CA ILE A 98 9.95 17.58 -8.13
C ILE A 98 9.41 16.50 -7.20
N ALA A 99 9.50 16.69 -5.89
CA ALA A 99 8.92 15.83 -4.88
C ALA A 99 7.42 16.09 -4.72
N ASP A 100 6.61 15.06 -4.44
CA ASP A 100 5.18 15.27 -4.18
C ASP A 100 4.96 16.14 -2.94
N ALA A 101 5.71 15.84 -1.86
CA ALA A 101 5.76 16.69 -0.67
C ALA A 101 7.09 16.55 0.08
N VAL A 102 7.41 17.57 0.87
CA VAL A 102 8.54 17.57 1.81
C VAL A 102 8.04 18.08 3.15
N GLY A 103 8.16 17.24 4.17
CA GLY A 103 7.76 17.53 5.54
C GLY A 103 8.92 17.47 6.53
N GLU A 104 8.59 17.49 7.82
CA GLU A 104 9.51 17.27 8.93
C GLU A 104 10.19 15.90 8.85
N HIS A 105 9.48 14.89 8.34
CA HIS A 105 10.00 13.52 8.24
C HIS A 105 10.74 13.22 6.92
N GLY A 106 10.98 14.23 6.07
CA GLY A 106 11.71 14.11 4.82
C GLY A 106 10.82 14.19 3.58
N ILE A 107 11.23 13.48 2.53
CA ILE A 107 10.60 13.53 1.21
C ILE A 107 9.49 12.48 1.13
N ILE A 108 8.33 12.86 0.60
CA ILE A 108 7.19 11.97 0.38
C ILE A 108 6.93 11.85 -1.12
N GLU A 109 6.78 10.61 -1.58
CA GLU A 109 6.47 10.26 -2.98
C GLU A 109 5.26 9.35 -3.05
N ILE A 110 4.15 9.82 -3.62
CA ILE A 110 2.93 9.04 -3.75
C ILE A 110 2.92 8.39 -5.13
N GLN A 111 2.98 7.07 -5.17
CA GLN A 111 3.05 6.35 -6.44
C GLN A 111 2.04 5.21 -6.51
N THR A 112 1.16 5.25 -7.52
CA THR A 112 0.12 4.22 -7.71
C THR A 112 0.60 3.01 -8.52
N ARG A 113 1.64 3.17 -9.34
CA ARG A 113 2.20 2.17 -10.26
C ARG A 113 3.51 2.64 -10.90
N GLY A 114 4.30 1.72 -11.43
CA GLY A 114 5.46 2.04 -12.27
C GLY A 114 6.67 2.55 -11.49
N PHE A 115 6.95 1.99 -10.32
CA PHE A 115 8.08 2.37 -9.47
C PHE A 115 9.44 2.29 -10.19
N GLY A 116 9.58 1.41 -11.19
CA GLY A 116 10.79 1.39 -12.02
C GLY A 116 11.11 2.73 -12.70
N LYS A 117 10.10 3.59 -12.95
CA LYS A 117 10.29 4.92 -13.57
C LYS A 117 10.79 5.98 -12.60
N MET A 118 10.62 5.77 -11.30
CA MET A 118 11.11 6.68 -10.27
C MET A 118 12.48 6.26 -9.74
N LYS A 119 13.15 5.27 -10.35
CA LYS A 119 14.45 4.78 -9.86
C LYS A 119 15.48 5.91 -9.74
N ASP A 120 15.71 6.67 -10.81
CA ASP A 120 16.71 7.76 -10.81
C ASP A 120 16.31 8.88 -9.84
N LYS A 121 15.01 9.19 -9.78
CA LYS A 121 14.44 10.17 -8.84
C LYS A 121 14.67 9.74 -7.38
N LEU A 122 14.34 8.49 -7.06
CA LEU A 122 14.55 7.91 -5.73
C LEU A 122 16.03 7.86 -5.37
N THR A 123 16.91 7.49 -6.30
CA THR A 123 18.37 7.51 -6.05
C THR A 123 18.83 8.90 -5.63
N ALA A 124 18.44 9.95 -6.37
CA ALA A 124 18.81 11.32 -6.01
C ALA A 124 18.20 11.78 -4.66
N PHE A 125 16.98 11.37 -4.35
CA PHE A 125 16.31 11.74 -3.11
C PHE A 125 16.90 11.04 -1.88
N LEU A 126 17.19 9.75 -1.99
CA LEU A 126 17.74 8.93 -0.90
C LEU A 126 19.12 9.40 -0.44
N GLU A 127 19.88 10.06 -1.33
CA GLU A 127 21.19 10.66 -1.02
C GLU A 127 21.11 11.89 -0.11
N VAL A 128 19.97 12.59 -0.09
CA VAL A 128 19.84 13.90 0.57
C VAL A 128 18.88 13.92 1.75
N ALA A 129 17.93 12.99 1.82
CA ALA A 129 16.96 12.92 2.91
C ALA A 129 16.32 11.52 3.03
N PRO A 130 15.66 11.22 4.17
CA PRO A 130 14.68 10.15 4.25
C PRO A 130 13.58 10.30 3.17
N VAL A 131 13.20 9.19 2.56
CA VAL A 131 12.18 9.14 1.50
C VAL A 131 11.12 8.11 1.86
N THR A 132 9.88 8.57 1.99
CA THR A 132 8.71 7.71 2.19
C THR A 132 7.93 7.59 0.88
N VAL A 133 7.95 6.39 0.29
CA VAL A 133 7.07 6.06 -0.83
C VAL A 133 5.71 5.63 -0.29
N VAL A 134 4.66 6.37 -0.63
CA VAL A 134 3.28 6.06 -0.27
C VAL A 134 2.62 5.31 -1.43
N TRP A 135 2.24 4.05 -1.18
CA TRP A 135 1.57 3.20 -2.15
C TRP A 135 0.09 2.98 -1.79
N PRO A 136 -0.87 3.50 -2.56
CA PRO A 136 -2.29 3.23 -2.37
C PRO A 136 -2.68 1.80 -2.81
N CYS A 137 -3.05 0.97 -1.85
CA CYS A 137 -3.63 -0.35 -2.03
C CYS A 137 -5.16 -0.27 -2.10
N CYS A 138 -5.76 -0.32 -3.29
CA CYS A 138 -7.23 -0.30 -3.41
C CYS A 138 -7.84 -1.69 -3.19
N GLU A 139 -7.99 -2.08 -1.93
CA GLU A 139 -8.54 -3.39 -1.52
C GLU A 139 -10.02 -3.54 -1.87
N ILE A 140 -10.80 -2.48 -1.63
CA ILE A 140 -12.20 -2.41 -2.03
C ILE A 140 -12.30 -1.47 -3.22
N LEU A 141 -12.52 -2.04 -4.41
CA LEU A 141 -12.71 -1.25 -5.63
C LEU A 141 -14.12 -1.42 -6.17
N TRP A 142 -14.87 -0.33 -6.25
CA TRP A 142 -16.13 -0.25 -6.97
C TRP A 142 -15.89 0.15 -8.42
N LEU A 143 -16.70 -0.38 -9.32
CA LEU A 143 -16.68 -0.07 -10.74
C LEU A 143 -17.96 0.69 -11.07
N ARG A 144 -17.82 1.97 -11.41
CA ARG A 144 -18.93 2.80 -11.88
C ARG A 144 -18.77 3.05 -13.37
N SER A 145 -19.77 2.63 -14.14
CA SER A 145 -19.82 2.90 -15.57
C SER A 145 -20.72 4.09 -15.82
N ILE A 146 -20.23 5.04 -16.60
CA ILE A 146 -20.95 6.25 -17.00
C ILE A 146 -21.29 6.15 -18.49
N ASP A 147 -22.48 6.62 -18.85
CA ASP A 147 -22.89 6.81 -20.23
C ASP A 147 -22.15 8.01 -20.84
N PRO A 148 -21.46 7.84 -21.97
CA PRO A 148 -20.67 8.92 -22.55
C PRO A 148 -21.52 10.08 -23.07
N ASP A 149 -22.78 9.84 -23.43
CA ASP A 149 -23.65 10.85 -24.06
C ASP A 149 -24.45 11.62 -23.01
N THR A 150 -24.91 10.95 -21.94
CA THR A 150 -25.73 11.58 -20.89
C THR A 150 -24.96 11.93 -19.62
N GLY A 151 -23.78 11.35 -19.41
CA GLY A 151 -23.04 11.48 -18.15
C GLY A 151 -23.65 10.72 -16.98
N GLU A 152 -24.75 9.98 -17.20
CA GLU A 152 -25.46 9.27 -16.14
C GLU A 152 -24.77 7.95 -15.75
N SER A 153 -24.93 7.56 -14.48
CA SER A 153 -24.38 6.32 -13.96
C SER A 153 -25.19 5.11 -14.43
N ILE A 154 -24.67 4.35 -15.40
CA ILE A 154 -25.29 3.13 -15.94
C ILE A 154 -25.30 1.99 -14.90
N SER A 155 -24.20 1.80 -14.18
CA SER A 155 -24.08 0.69 -13.22
C SER A 155 -22.99 0.94 -12.20
N ARG A 156 -23.18 0.35 -11.01
CA ARG A 156 -22.19 0.31 -9.93
C ARG A 156 -22.11 -1.10 -9.37
N ARG A 157 -20.92 -1.69 -9.36
CA ARG A 157 -20.69 -3.01 -8.76
C ARG A 157 -19.29 -3.15 -8.18
N LYS A 158 -19.11 -4.06 -7.22
CA LYS A 158 -17.78 -4.38 -6.68
C LYS A 158 -16.93 -5.08 -7.74
N SER A 159 -15.66 -4.69 -7.84
CA SER A 159 -14.67 -5.31 -8.72
C SER A 159 -14.36 -6.72 -8.23
N PRO A 160 -14.28 -7.73 -9.12
CA PRO A 160 -13.77 -9.06 -8.74
C PRO A 160 -12.26 -9.03 -8.45
N LYS A 161 -11.53 -8.05 -9.00
CA LYS A 161 -10.12 -7.83 -8.71
C LYS A 161 -9.97 -6.98 -7.46
N ARG A 162 -9.15 -7.45 -6.52
CA ARG A 162 -8.76 -6.76 -5.30
C ARG A 162 -7.24 -6.64 -5.29
N GLN A 163 -6.74 -5.49 -4.88
CA GLN A 163 -5.34 -5.39 -4.48
C GLN A 163 -5.24 -5.89 -3.04
N ARG A 164 -4.07 -6.40 -2.68
CA ARG A 164 -3.65 -6.69 -1.31
C ARG A 164 -2.36 -5.94 -1.03
N PRO A 165 -2.04 -5.63 0.24
CA PRO A 165 -0.76 -5.00 0.58
C PRO A 165 0.44 -5.71 -0.04
N VAL A 166 0.46 -7.05 -0.03
CA VAL A 166 1.51 -7.89 -0.64
C VAL A 166 1.70 -7.67 -2.15
N ASP A 167 0.73 -7.09 -2.86
CA ASP A 167 0.87 -6.83 -4.30
C ASP A 167 1.87 -5.70 -4.59
N VAL A 168 2.24 -4.90 -3.57
CA VAL A 168 3.26 -3.84 -3.71
C VAL A 168 4.62 -4.39 -4.13
N PHE A 169 4.94 -5.65 -3.82
CA PHE A 169 6.20 -6.29 -4.23
C PHE A 169 6.38 -6.34 -5.75
N ALA A 170 5.30 -6.33 -6.53
CA ALA A 170 5.40 -6.21 -7.98
C ALA A 170 5.94 -4.84 -8.43
N GLU A 171 5.60 -3.78 -7.67
CA GLU A 171 6.09 -2.43 -7.88
C GLU A 171 7.48 -2.23 -7.27
N LEU A 172 7.79 -2.83 -6.12
CA LEU A 172 9.12 -2.74 -5.52
C LEU A 172 10.20 -3.46 -6.33
N TYR A 173 9.87 -4.55 -7.02
CA TYR A 173 10.86 -5.41 -7.70
C TYR A 173 11.81 -4.67 -8.68
N PRO A 174 11.34 -3.75 -9.55
CA PRO A 174 12.20 -2.89 -10.37
C PRO A 174 13.17 -1.99 -9.59
N ILE A 175 12.83 -1.61 -8.36
CA ILE A 175 13.64 -0.73 -7.50
C ILE A 175 14.24 -1.46 -6.30
N ARG A 176 14.20 -2.80 -6.26
CA ARG A 176 14.61 -3.60 -5.09
C ARG A 176 16.03 -3.30 -4.58
N GLY A 177 16.94 -2.82 -5.43
CA GLY A 177 18.28 -2.40 -4.99
C GLY A 177 18.31 -1.10 -4.17
N LEU A 178 17.18 -0.37 -4.10
CA LEU A 178 17.02 0.85 -3.31
C LEU A 178 16.25 0.61 -2.00
N ILE A 179 15.49 -0.48 -1.90
CA ILE A 179 14.58 -0.68 -0.75
C ILE A 179 15.32 -1.02 0.55
N ALA A 180 16.57 -1.47 0.45
CA ALA A 180 17.47 -1.71 1.58
C ALA A 180 18.25 -0.45 2.00
N HIS A 181 18.07 0.68 1.30
CA HIS A 181 18.72 1.92 1.67
C HIS A 181 18.17 2.41 3.02
N PRO A 182 19.00 2.87 3.98
CA PRO A 182 18.55 3.25 5.33
C PRO A 182 17.56 4.43 5.34
N ASN A 183 17.59 5.25 4.30
CA ASN A 183 16.65 6.35 4.09
C ASN A 183 15.38 5.95 3.31
N PHE A 184 15.22 4.69 2.90
CA PHE A 184 14.04 4.26 2.15
C PHE A 184 12.95 3.74 3.10
N HIS A 185 11.75 4.29 2.95
CA HIS A 185 10.57 3.91 3.72
C HIS A 185 9.41 3.68 2.78
N LEU A 186 8.52 2.78 3.18
CA LEU A 186 7.31 2.47 2.43
C LEU A 186 6.10 2.60 3.35
N LYS A 187 5.08 3.30 2.90
CA LYS A 187 3.77 3.33 3.54
C LYS A 187 2.73 2.75 2.59
N VAL A 188 2.16 1.60 2.93
CA VAL A 188 1.07 1.00 2.17
C VAL A 188 -0.24 1.47 2.77
N VAL A 189 -1.03 2.20 1.99
CA VAL A 189 -2.30 2.76 2.46
C VAL A 189 -3.44 1.99 1.82
N SER A 190 -4.18 1.24 2.63
CA SER A 190 -5.32 0.45 2.19
C SER A 190 -6.55 1.32 2.06
N LEU A 191 -7.18 1.28 0.87
CA LEU A 191 -8.25 2.19 0.48
C LEU A 191 -9.48 1.46 -0.04
N GLU A 192 -10.64 2.04 0.27
CA GLU A 192 -11.83 1.87 -0.55
C GLU A 192 -11.86 2.96 -1.63
N ALA A 193 -12.14 2.57 -2.87
CA ALA A 193 -12.14 3.49 -4.01
C ALA A 193 -13.19 3.11 -5.06
N GLU A 194 -13.56 4.07 -5.90
CA GLU A 194 -14.45 3.90 -7.04
C GLU A 194 -13.73 4.23 -8.34
N GLN A 195 -13.54 3.23 -9.21
CA GLN A 195 -13.04 3.42 -10.56
C GLN A 195 -14.17 3.86 -11.48
N ILE A 196 -14.09 5.10 -11.93
CA ILE A 196 -14.96 5.67 -12.96
C ILE A 196 -14.53 5.21 -14.33
N ARG A 197 -15.50 4.80 -15.15
CA ARG A 197 -15.27 4.27 -16.49
C ARG A 197 -16.32 4.77 -17.47
N LEU A 198 -15.89 5.18 -18.67
CA LEU A 198 -16.81 5.43 -19.78
C LEU A 198 -17.06 4.14 -20.54
N LYS A 199 -18.32 3.88 -20.87
CA LYS A 199 -18.68 2.80 -21.78
C LYS A 199 -18.27 3.21 -23.20
N LEU A 200 -17.51 2.35 -23.87
CA LEU A 200 -17.10 2.60 -25.26
C LEU A 200 -18.17 2.03 -26.20
N GLY A 201 -18.71 2.89 -27.07
CA GLY A 201 -19.56 2.48 -28.18
C GLY A 201 -18.77 1.72 -29.25
N LYS A 202 -19.44 0.79 -29.95
CA LYS A 202 -18.86 -0.18 -30.93
C LYS A 202 -17.92 0.46 -31.96
N ASP A 203 -18.18 1.71 -32.32
CA ASP A 203 -17.49 2.48 -33.35
C ASP A 203 -16.56 3.58 -32.80
N SER A 204 -16.34 3.62 -31.47
CA SER A 204 -15.43 4.60 -30.87
C SER A 204 -14.00 4.42 -31.42
N ALA A 205 -13.31 5.54 -31.70
CA ALA A 205 -11.94 5.53 -32.23
C ALA A 205 -10.97 4.71 -31.36
N VAL A 206 -11.21 4.69 -30.04
CA VAL A 206 -10.47 3.88 -29.06
C VAL A 206 -10.69 2.38 -29.29
N GLN A 207 -11.94 1.96 -29.56
CA GLN A 207 -12.26 0.57 -29.86
C GLN A 207 -11.74 0.17 -31.24
N LEU A 208 -11.86 1.04 -32.25
CA LEU A 208 -11.30 0.82 -33.59
C LEU A 208 -9.77 0.65 -33.57
N LYS A 209 -9.03 1.51 -32.84
CA LYS A 209 -7.57 1.34 -32.64
C LYS A 209 -7.22 0.05 -31.89
N ARG A 210 -8.10 -0.46 -31.03
CA ARG A 210 -7.85 -1.63 -30.18
C ARG A 210 -8.50 -2.93 -30.67
N ARG A 211 -9.22 -2.92 -31.81
CA ARG A 211 -9.79 -4.11 -32.48
C ARG A 211 -8.73 -5.14 -32.89
N LYS A 212 -7.46 -4.75 -33.01
CA LYS A 212 -6.33 -5.67 -33.25
C LYS A 212 -5.95 -6.51 -32.02
N ARG A 213 -6.53 -6.28 -30.85
CA ARG A 213 -6.29 -7.08 -29.63
C ARG A 213 -7.31 -8.21 -29.53
N ARG A 214 -6.86 -9.36 -29.03
CA ARG A 214 -7.68 -10.58 -28.79
C ARG A 214 -8.94 -10.31 -27.95
N TRP A 215 -8.96 -9.23 -27.15
CA TRP A 215 -10.10 -8.76 -26.38
C TRP A 215 -10.19 -7.23 -26.41
N PRO A 216 -11.10 -6.62 -27.19
CA PRO A 216 -11.25 -5.17 -27.24
C PRO A 216 -11.81 -4.63 -25.93
N ALA A 217 -11.25 -3.51 -25.45
CA ALA A 217 -11.70 -2.87 -24.22
C ALA A 217 -13.13 -2.32 -24.43
N LYS A 218 -14.06 -2.74 -23.55
CA LYS A 218 -15.45 -2.25 -23.53
C LYS A 218 -15.61 -0.91 -22.80
N PHE A 219 -14.56 -0.49 -22.09
CA PHE A 219 -14.58 0.68 -21.24
C PHE A 219 -13.25 1.41 -21.29
N GLU A 220 -13.30 2.73 -21.15
CA GLU A 220 -12.16 3.60 -20.87
C GLU A 220 -12.14 3.95 -19.37
N LYS A 221 -10.97 3.86 -18.74
CA LYS A 221 -10.81 4.22 -17.33
C LYS A 221 -10.49 5.71 -17.26
N LEU A 222 -11.34 6.48 -16.58
CA LEU A 222 -11.15 7.92 -16.42
C LEU A 222 -10.29 8.22 -15.19
N ASP A 223 -10.86 7.93 -14.02
CA ASP A 223 -10.23 8.22 -12.74
C ASP A 223 -10.63 7.21 -11.67
N LYS A 224 -9.87 7.17 -10.59
CA LYS A 224 -10.13 6.37 -9.41
C LYS A 224 -10.34 7.34 -8.25
N ILE A 225 -11.58 7.43 -7.77
CA ILE A 225 -11.97 8.33 -6.67
C ILE A 225 -11.79 7.57 -5.35
N PRO A 226 -10.99 8.07 -4.40
CA PRO A 226 -10.89 7.47 -3.08
C PRO A 226 -12.19 7.73 -2.30
N VAL A 227 -12.60 6.75 -1.48
CA VAL A 227 -13.83 6.82 -0.68
C VAL A 227 -13.48 6.99 0.79
N ARG A 228 -12.58 6.14 1.32
CA ARG A 228 -12.10 6.18 2.70
C ARG A 228 -10.84 5.35 2.89
N MET A 229 -10.16 5.55 4.00
CA MET A 229 -9.08 4.68 4.45
C MET A 229 -9.64 3.40 5.09
N LEU A 230 -8.97 2.28 4.85
CA LEU A 230 -9.25 0.97 5.45
C LEU A 230 -8.19 0.58 6.49
N GLY A 231 -6.97 1.11 6.32
CA GLY A 231 -5.84 0.88 7.20
C GLY A 231 -4.54 1.34 6.52
N GLN A 232 -3.44 1.19 7.24
CA GLN A 232 -2.11 1.47 6.70
C GLN A 232 -1.07 0.51 7.31
N ILE A 233 0.02 0.29 6.58
CA ILE A 233 1.21 -0.41 7.06
C ILE A 233 2.40 0.51 6.81
N SER A 234 3.07 0.91 7.87
CA SER A 234 4.39 1.56 7.80
C SER A 234 5.47 0.49 7.75
N VAL A 235 6.42 0.64 6.84
CA VAL A 235 7.54 -0.27 6.66
C VAL A 235 8.81 0.55 6.80
N ASP A 236 9.26 0.64 8.06
CA ASP A 236 10.42 1.43 8.47
C ASP A 236 11.62 0.57 8.87
N ASP A 237 11.35 -0.71 9.18
CA ASP A 237 12.33 -1.68 9.64
C ASP A 237 12.00 -3.09 9.12
N ILE A 238 12.78 -4.06 9.59
CA ILE A 238 12.65 -5.47 9.20
C ILE A 238 11.30 -6.07 9.62
N ASP A 239 10.71 -5.62 10.72
CA ASP A 239 9.43 -6.13 11.22
C ASP A 239 8.26 -5.58 10.40
N GLY A 240 8.35 -4.31 9.96
CA GLY A 240 7.46 -3.76 8.95
C GLY A 240 7.48 -4.56 7.65
N TRP A 241 8.67 -4.99 7.19
CA TRP A 241 8.79 -5.84 6.00
C TRP A 241 8.18 -7.23 6.21
N ARG A 242 8.34 -7.83 7.40
CA ARG A 242 7.70 -9.09 7.77
C ARG A 242 6.19 -8.97 7.79
N LEU A 243 5.66 -7.94 8.45
CA LEU A 243 4.23 -7.64 8.50
C LEU A 243 3.65 -7.46 7.09
N LEU A 244 4.32 -6.65 6.24
CA LEU A 244 3.91 -6.43 4.86
C LEU A 244 3.95 -7.73 4.02
N SER A 245 4.92 -8.61 4.26
CA SER A 245 5.01 -9.89 3.55
C SER A 245 3.82 -10.81 3.84
N GLY A 246 3.25 -10.71 5.04
CA GLY A 246 2.17 -11.57 5.51
C GLY A 246 2.57 -13.05 5.62
N ILE A 247 3.87 -13.35 5.67
CA ILE A 247 4.39 -14.72 5.78
C ILE A 247 4.26 -15.17 7.24
N PRO A 248 3.43 -16.19 7.55
CA PRO A 248 3.39 -16.78 8.87
C PRO A 248 4.62 -17.66 9.05
N ALA A 249 5.68 -17.13 9.69
CA ALA A 249 6.98 -17.79 9.81
C ALA A 249 6.88 -19.22 10.38
N GLU A 250 5.99 -19.44 11.33
CA GLU A 250 5.73 -20.73 11.98
C GLU A 250 5.19 -21.82 11.04
N LEU A 251 4.51 -21.41 9.96
CA LEU A 251 3.93 -22.34 8.98
C LEU A 251 4.86 -22.60 7.80
N MET A 252 5.99 -21.90 7.72
CA MET A 252 6.94 -22.05 6.63
C MET A 252 7.89 -23.22 6.91
N PRO A 253 8.06 -24.17 5.96
CA PRO A 253 9.08 -25.18 6.11
C PRO A 253 10.47 -24.53 6.02
N GLU A 254 11.48 -25.17 6.62
CA GLU A 254 12.87 -24.70 6.64
C GLU A 254 13.35 -24.29 5.23
N ASN A 255 12.99 -25.10 4.23
CA ASN A 255 13.27 -24.86 2.83
C ASN A 255 11.98 -24.89 2.03
N PHE A 256 11.76 -23.86 1.21
CA PHE A 256 10.55 -23.72 0.39
C PHE A 256 10.85 -23.14 -0.98
N THR A 257 9.91 -23.33 -1.90
CA THR A 257 9.93 -22.73 -3.24
C THR A 257 8.96 -21.56 -3.32
N ALA A 258 9.15 -20.68 -4.30
CA ALA A 258 8.20 -19.60 -4.57
C ALA A 258 6.77 -20.09 -4.85
N LYS A 259 6.61 -21.33 -5.36
CA LYS A 259 5.30 -21.95 -5.59
C LYS A 259 4.60 -22.28 -4.28
N GLN A 260 5.30 -22.88 -3.33
CA GLN A 260 4.74 -23.17 -2.00
C GLN A 260 4.36 -21.89 -1.25
N LEU A 261 5.19 -20.86 -1.35
CA LEU A 261 4.85 -19.54 -0.80
C LEU A 261 3.61 -18.94 -1.48
N ALA A 262 3.50 -19.06 -2.80
CA ALA A 262 2.34 -18.58 -3.55
C ALA A 262 1.04 -19.27 -3.12
N GLU A 263 1.09 -20.60 -2.93
CA GLU A 263 -0.02 -21.40 -2.43
C GLU A 263 -0.41 -20.99 -1.00
N LEU A 264 0.56 -20.83 -0.09
CA LEU A 264 0.30 -20.44 1.30
C LEU A 264 -0.38 -19.06 1.41
N LEU A 265 0.10 -18.08 0.65
CA LEU A 265 -0.42 -16.71 0.69
C LEU A 265 -1.61 -16.48 -0.27
N GLY A 266 -1.97 -17.48 -1.07
CA GLY A 266 -2.96 -17.33 -2.15
C GLY A 266 -2.60 -16.22 -3.13
N ILE A 267 -1.32 -16.04 -3.47
CA ILE A 267 -0.81 -15.06 -4.45
C ILE A 267 -0.38 -15.75 -5.74
N SER A 268 -0.04 -14.98 -6.77
CA SER A 268 0.51 -15.56 -8.00
C SER A 268 1.98 -15.98 -7.82
N ASP A 269 2.43 -17.02 -8.51
CA ASP A 269 3.86 -17.40 -8.58
C ASP A 269 4.76 -16.23 -8.96
N SER A 270 4.27 -15.33 -9.81
CA SER A 270 5.02 -14.14 -10.21
C SER A 270 5.20 -13.18 -9.05
N THR A 271 4.13 -12.92 -8.30
CA THR A 271 4.16 -12.08 -7.09
C THR A 271 5.10 -12.68 -6.05
N ALA A 272 5.01 -14.00 -5.79
CA ALA A 272 5.87 -14.69 -4.84
C ALA A 272 7.36 -14.59 -5.22
N ARG A 273 7.69 -14.75 -6.51
CA ARG A 273 9.07 -14.58 -7.00
C ARG A 273 9.59 -13.15 -6.83
N MET A 274 8.76 -12.15 -7.12
CA MET A 274 9.13 -10.74 -6.96
C MET A 274 9.29 -10.37 -5.48
N MET A 275 8.40 -10.86 -4.63
CA MET A 275 8.48 -10.73 -3.17
C MET A 275 9.78 -11.32 -2.64
N LEU A 276 10.10 -12.57 -2.96
CA LEU A 276 11.34 -13.22 -2.52
C LEU A 276 12.61 -12.51 -3.01
N ALA A 277 12.56 -11.94 -4.21
CA ALA A 277 13.67 -11.13 -4.70
C ALA A 277 13.86 -9.85 -3.87
N CYS A 278 12.78 -9.19 -3.45
CA CYS A 278 12.86 -8.01 -2.59
C CYS A 278 13.32 -8.37 -1.18
N LEU A 279 12.71 -9.39 -0.57
CA LEU A 279 13.08 -9.88 0.76
C LEU A 279 14.51 -10.42 0.82
N GLY A 280 15.06 -10.87 -0.30
CA GLY A 280 16.46 -11.25 -0.42
C GLY A 280 17.44 -10.08 -0.33
N GLU A 281 17.11 -8.93 -0.92
CA GLU A 281 17.93 -7.70 -0.80
C GLU A 281 17.91 -7.15 0.64
N LEU A 282 16.86 -7.47 1.40
CA LEU A 282 16.67 -7.09 2.80
C LEU A 282 17.22 -8.13 3.80
N GLU A 283 17.86 -9.20 3.30
CA GLU A 283 18.37 -10.30 4.11
C GLU A 283 17.32 -10.98 5.01
N ILE A 284 16.04 -10.92 4.61
CA ILE A 284 14.92 -11.63 5.27
C ILE A 284 14.78 -13.06 4.71
N THR A 285 15.19 -13.27 3.47
CA THR A 285 15.21 -14.61 2.85
C THR A 285 16.53 -14.86 2.15
N GLN A 286 16.93 -16.12 2.06
CA GLN A 286 18.13 -16.53 1.33
C GLN A 286 17.80 -17.62 0.34
N LYS A 287 18.30 -17.48 -0.89
CA LYS A 287 18.30 -18.57 -1.85
C LYS A 287 19.42 -19.55 -1.52
N VAL A 288 19.06 -20.80 -1.25
CA VAL A 288 19.99 -21.84 -0.77
C VAL A 288 20.25 -22.95 -1.78
N GLY A 289 19.48 -23.02 -2.85
CA GLY A 289 19.68 -24.05 -3.86
C GLY A 289 18.66 -24.03 -4.98
N LYS A 290 18.56 -25.16 -5.66
CA LYS A 290 17.58 -25.43 -6.71
C LYS A 290 17.03 -26.84 -6.60
N GLN A 291 15.75 -26.99 -6.89
CA GLN A 291 15.09 -28.28 -7.15
C GLN A 291 14.53 -28.24 -8.57
N GLY A 292 15.23 -28.90 -9.51
CA GLY A 292 14.95 -28.75 -10.94
C GLY A 292 15.08 -27.28 -11.38
N ASN A 293 14.00 -26.72 -11.92
CA ASN A 293 13.95 -25.31 -12.35
C ASN A 293 13.53 -24.33 -11.25
N ALA A 294 13.12 -24.83 -10.08
CA ALA A 294 12.69 -24.00 -8.95
C ALA A 294 13.89 -23.63 -8.07
N TYR A 295 13.95 -22.37 -7.65
CA TYR A 295 14.84 -21.95 -6.58
C TYR A 295 14.28 -22.35 -5.22
N ILE A 296 15.17 -22.78 -4.33
CA ILE A 296 14.87 -23.08 -2.93
C ILE A 296 15.33 -21.90 -2.09
N TYR A 297 14.46 -21.47 -1.19
CA TYR A 297 14.66 -20.38 -0.26
C TYR A 297 14.52 -20.87 1.18
N LYS A 298 15.17 -20.17 2.10
CA LYS A 298 14.94 -20.25 3.54
C LYS A 298 14.68 -18.85 4.09
N MET A 299 13.95 -18.75 5.19
CA MET A 299 13.86 -17.51 5.96
C MET A 299 15.19 -17.29 6.69
N LEU A 300 15.63 -16.04 6.77
CA LEU A 300 16.74 -15.59 7.60
C LEU A 300 16.14 -14.84 8.79
N ASN A 301 16.69 -15.07 9.98
CA ASN A 301 16.22 -14.47 11.24
C ASN A 301 14.76 -14.78 11.53
N ILE A 302 14.49 -16.02 11.93
CA ILE A 302 13.24 -16.40 12.60
C ILE A 302 13.38 -15.88 14.04
N PRO A 303 12.45 -15.05 14.56
CA PRO A 303 12.40 -14.73 15.99
C PRO A 303 12.31 -16.00 16.84
#